data_AF-A0A3M4W310-F1
#
_entry.id   AF-A0A3M4W310-F1
#
_cell.length_a   1.000
_cell.length_b   1.000
_cell.length_c   1.000
_cell.angle_alpha   90.00
_cell.angle_beta   90.00
_cell.angle_gamma   90.00
#
_symmetry.space_group_name_H-M   'P 1'
#
loop_
_entity.id
_entity.type
_entity.pdbx_description
1 polymer ?
#
loop_
_entity_poly.entity_id
_entity_poly.type
_entity_poly.pdbx_seq_one_letter_code
_entity_poly.pdbx_strand_id
1 'polypeptide(L)'
;MSTKYAFNTLVGASLLTLALTTAQASGFADKNKPFDQYHWVTTHNSYEKINQNLAELPRQLKDGVRGFMLDLYTDKKSGFNRIKVCHKTIACYGPLGNQLKNEFIPFLKNNTSEVVTLFFETYVSRDDLQEVFNAIPELADYSFNPANFETSGWPTLAAMAQKNNRLIMMTDKREVSGQYRVGSKTITVLFDKDWLTQNKWDTLGGAASNLYAAHNFSCPTRWPDVPLDTRKVARSTGKQWNRLFLMNQFHTATSTIPDSAKYDNNLTYLMRRTANCGNEPNFIGINNYQNGDAFSYARTLSQGGIYLWEGSDADRKKDTVCAIPSGSRTLLLPTQGCENDEAQSMSLSGITKGTRITVFDNGGGSREDDYAIIDVKRDIGIKEHVVVSGFEQNRNNADYQIIHVRNNGLNGKISRIEVGRTPGNFSDAAIAFYEGNNLDKNLDCTVPFNRAHNVKMKNNSFGCSNDEIRSARILKAGAGTSFTLVGHPYGDFSQGRTIVTIKRDIRWPVTIPSFNASYENSDVKVEASQSIDGKISFGYFKGKQ
;
A
#
# COMPACT_ATOMS: atom_id res chain seq x y z
N MET A 1 0.07 12.58 -70.49
CA MET A 1 -1.03 11.75 -69.93
C MET A 1 -0.50 11.11 -68.65
N SER A 2 -0.58 11.83 -67.53
CA SER A 2 -1.60 11.69 -66.46
C SER A 2 -1.68 10.30 -65.83
N THR A 3 -1.07 10.16 -64.66
CA THR A 3 -1.64 9.32 -63.59
C THR A 3 -1.36 10.01 -62.25
N LYS A 4 -2.44 10.51 -61.63
CA LYS A 4 -2.46 11.07 -60.27
C LYS A 4 -2.64 9.91 -59.28
N TYR A 5 -1.78 9.82 -58.28
CA TYR A 5 -2.10 9.20 -57.00
C TYR A 5 -2.02 10.29 -55.92
N ALA A 6 -3.16 10.61 -55.33
CA ALA A 6 -3.25 11.43 -54.13
C ALA A 6 -3.41 10.49 -52.93
N PHE A 7 -2.39 10.43 -52.08
CA PHE A 7 -2.52 9.88 -50.74
C PHE A 7 -2.87 11.04 -49.80
N ASN A 8 -4.07 11.01 -49.23
CA ASN A 8 -4.47 11.91 -48.17
C ASN A 8 -3.75 11.54 -46.87
N THR A 9 -3.10 12.54 -46.30
CA THR A 9 -2.50 12.59 -44.97
C THR A 9 -3.57 12.40 -43.88
N LEU A 10 -3.45 11.36 -43.06
CA LEU A 10 -4.10 11.31 -41.75
C LEU A 10 -3.16 11.96 -40.72
N VAL A 11 -3.50 13.19 -40.34
CA VAL A 11 -2.98 13.85 -39.15
C VAL A 11 -3.83 13.38 -37.97
N GLY A 12 -3.20 12.70 -37.00
CA GLY A 12 -3.88 12.20 -35.82
C GLY A 12 -2.93 11.53 -34.84
N ALA A 13 -1.76 12.12 -34.60
CA ALA A 13 -0.89 11.69 -33.50
C ALA A 13 -1.50 12.21 -32.19
N SER A 14 -2.37 11.42 -31.58
CA SER A 14 -2.72 11.60 -30.17
C SER A 14 -1.47 11.32 -29.34
N LEU A 15 -0.77 12.40 -28.97
CA LEU A 15 0.24 12.39 -27.92
C LEU A 15 -0.44 11.99 -26.61
N LEU A 16 -0.44 10.68 -26.31
CA LEU A 16 -0.61 10.21 -24.94
C LEU A 16 0.58 10.74 -24.14
N THR A 17 0.40 11.89 -23.48
CA THR A 17 1.23 12.25 -22.35
C THR A 17 0.99 11.21 -21.27
N LEU A 18 1.88 10.21 -21.19
CA LEU A 18 2.08 9.48 -19.95
C LEU A 18 2.53 10.50 -18.90
N ALA A 19 1.58 11.02 -18.13
CA ALA A 19 1.90 11.62 -16.86
C ALA A 19 2.45 10.49 -15.99
N LEU A 20 3.78 10.31 -16.01
CA LEU A 20 4.49 9.65 -14.93
C LEU A 20 4.23 10.50 -13.69
N THR A 21 3.14 10.23 -12.99
CA THR A 21 3.00 10.63 -11.60
C THR A 21 4.07 9.87 -10.86
N THR A 22 5.28 10.44 -10.76
CA THR A 22 6.20 10.05 -9.72
C THR A 22 5.44 10.30 -8.44
N ALA A 23 4.95 9.25 -7.80
CA ALA A 23 4.38 9.33 -6.48
C ALA A 23 5.47 9.92 -5.59
N GLN A 24 5.43 11.23 -5.37
CA GLN A 24 6.17 11.83 -4.27
C GLN A 24 5.71 11.06 -3.04
N ALA A 25 6.65 10.59 -2.24
CA ALA A 25 6.33 10.02 -0.96
C ALA A 25 5.70 11.11 -0.10
N SER A 26 4.37 11.23 -0.13
CA SER A 26 3.64 11.97 0.87
C SER A 26 4.04 11.38 2.22
N GLY A 27 4.55 12.21 3.14
CA GLY A 27 4.87 11.78 4.49
C GLY A 27 3.65 11.16 5.19
N PHE A 28 3.88 10.49 6.32
CA PHE A 28 2.80 9.85 7.06
C PHE A 28 1.69 10.84 7.43
N ALA A 29 0.43 10.43 7.20
CA ALA A 29 -0.74 11.26 7.49
C ALA A 29 -0.92 11.48 9.00
N ASP A 30 -0.67 10.45 9.80
CA ASP A 30 -0.64 10.53 11.27
C ASP A 30 0.81 10.71 11.74
N LYS A 31 1.08 11.81 12.45
CA LYS A 31 2.39 12.15 13.04
C LYS A 31 2.37 12.11 14.57
N ASN A 32 1.25 11.67 15.16
CA ASN A 32 1.03 11.65 16.59
C ASN A 32 1.40 10.31 17.23
N LYS A 33 1.79 9.30 16.44
CA LYS A 33 2.31 8.04 16.99
C LYS A 33 3.75 8.23 17.48
N PRO A 34 4.18 7.48 18.51
CA PRO A 34 5.59 7.35 18.87
C PRO A 34 6.47 6.90 17.70
N PHE A 35 7.74 7.34 17.66
CA PHE A 35 8.70 7.00 16.61
C PHE A 35 8.84 5.48 16.41
N ASP A 36 8.80 4.68 17.48
CA ASP A 36 8.89 3.21 17.41
C ASP A 36 7.66 2.51 16.81
N GLN A 37 6.65 3.26 16.36
CA GLN A 37 5.46 2.75 15.65
C GLN A 37 5.46 3.06 14.16
N TYR A 38 6.57 3.56 13.63
CA TYR A 38 6.76 3.77 12.19
C TYR A 38 7.81 2.81 11.65
N HIS A 39 7.67 2.58 10.36
CA HIS A 39 8.47 1.64 9.59
C HIS A 39 8.99 2.36 8.35
N TRP A 40 10.29 2.25 8.09
CA TRP A 40 10.97 2.99 7.04
C TRP A 40 11.80 2.08 6.15
N VAL A 41 11.77 2.36 4.86
CA VAL A 41 12.79 1.87 3.94
C VAL A 41 14.14 2.49 4.32
N THR A 42 15.14 1.62 4.41
CA THR A 42 16.53 1.94 4.76
C THR A 42 17.43 1.39 3.67
N THR A 43 18.32 2.21 3.12
CA THR A 43 19.25 1.75 2.08
C THR A 43 20.56 1.26 2.69
N HIS A 44 20.97 0.06 2.30
CA HIS A 44 22.28 -0.52 2.65
C HIS A 44 23.37 0.10 1.76
N ASN A 45 24.51 0.50 2.35
CA ASN A 45 25.55 1.26 1.67
C ASN A 45 24.95 2.37 0.80
N SER A 46 24.19 3.28 1.42
CA SER A 46 23.34 4.25 0.70
C SER A 46 24.09 5.13 -0.31
N TYR A 47 25.40 5.23 -0.17
CA TYR A 47 26.31 5.96 -1.04
C TYR A 47 26.72 5.17 -2.29
N GLU A 48 26.54 3.85 -2.31
CA GLU A 48 26.90 2.97 -3.42
C GLU A 48 25.83 2.98 -4.52
N LYS A 49 26.01 3.90 -5.49
CA LYS A 49 25.07 4.17 -6.58
C LYS A 49 24.56 2.91 -7.30
N ILE A 50 25.43 1.93 -7.55
CA ILE A 50 25.06 0.70 -8.29
C ILE A 50 23.98 -0.08 -7.54
N ASN A 51 24.14 -0.23 -6.22
CA ASN A 51 23.17 -0.91 -5.36
C ASN A 51 21.92 -0.07 -5.08
N GLN A 52 21.87 1.20 -5.53
CA GLN A 52 20.75 2.11 -5.30
C GLN A 52 20.11 2.60 -6.61
N ASN A 53 20.16 1.79 -7.67
CA ASN A 53 19.58 2.14 -8.98
C ASN A 53 20.14 3.44 -9.58
N LEU A 54 21.42 3.71 -9.34
CA LEU A 54 22.13 4.96 -9.69
C LEU A 54 21.57 6.21 -8.98
N ALA A 55 20.73 6.05 -7.96
CA ALA A 55 20.19 7.16 -7.19
C ALA A 55 21.17 7.63 -6.11
N GLU A 56 21.54 8.91 -6.17
CA GLU A 56 22.23 9.60 -5.07
C GLU A 56 21.33 9.78 -3.84
N LEU A 57 21.95 10.08 -2.71
CA LEU A 57 21.26 10.33 -1.44
C LEU A 57 20.12 11.38 -1.54
N PRO A 58 20.25 12.52 -2.25
CA PRO A 58 19.12 13.45 -2.43
C PRO A 58 17.90 12.82 -3.12
N ARG A 59 18.12 11.91 -4.07
CA ARG A 59 17.04 11.19 -4.75
C ARG A 59 16.39 10.18 -3.80
N GLN A 60 17.19 9.41 -3.07
CA GLN A 60 16.70 8.47 -2.04
C GLN A 60 15.83 9.18 -0.98
N LEU A 61 16.29 10.34 -0.48
CA LEU A 61 15.54 11.19 0.44
C LEU A 61 14.20 11.65 -0.15
N LYS A 62 14.22 12.14 -1.40
CA LYS A 62 13.02 12.57 -2.14
C LYS A 62 12.02 11.43 -2.34
N ASP A 63 12.52 10.22 -2.54
CA ASP A 63 11.71 9.03 -2.83
C ASP A 63 11.11 8.40 -1.57
N GLY A 64 11.52 8.86 -0.39
CA GLY A 64 10.92 8.47 0.90
C GLY A 64 11.81 7.61 1.78
N VAL A 65 13.06 7.35 1.40
CA VAL A 65 14.03 6.67 2.28
C VAL A 65 14.27 7.55 3.51
N ARG A 66 14.28 6.93 4.70
CA ARG A 66 14.52 7.63 5.98
C ARG A 66 15.57 6.97 6.86
N GLY A 67 16.10 5.81 6.46
CA GLY A 67 17.29 5.21 7.05
C GLY A 67 18.42 5.11 6.03
N PHE A 68 19.65 5.41 6.44
CA PHE A 68 20.81 5.38 5.56
C PHE A 68 22.00 4.70 6.24
N MET A 69 22.53 3.63 5.66
CA MET A 69 23.73 2.96 6.16
C MET A 69 24.97 3.50 5.43
N LEU A 70 25.91 4.04 6.20
CA LEU A 70 27.12 4.71 5.68
C LEU A 70 28.37 4.13 6.34
N ASP A 71 29.36 3.82 5.52
CA ASP A 71 30.64 3.27 5.97
C ASP A 71 31.65 4.40 6.06
N LEU A 72 32.20 4.63 7.26
CA LEU A 72 33.06 5.76 7.54
C LEU A 72 34.52 5.32 7.58
N TYR A 73 35.36 5.94 6.76
CA TYR A 73 36.82 5.76 6.77
C TYR A 73 37.53 7.10 6.93
N THR A 74 38.66 7.09 7.64
CA THR A 74 39.49 8.28 7.80
C THR A 74 40.12 8.65 6.46
N ASP A 75 40.15 9.95 6.16
CA ASP A 75 40.92 10.53 5.07
C ASP A 75 42.20 11.19 5.63
N LYS A 76 43.23 11.32 4.79
CA LYS A 76 44.43 12.06 5.15
C LYS A 76 44.18 13.56 5.27
N LYS A 77 43.09 14.05 4.67
CA LYS A 77 42.60 15.43 4.81
C LYS A 77 42.07 15.69 6.22
N SER A 78 41.88 16.97 6.52
CA SER A 78 41.39 17.48 7.81
C SER A 78 40.03 18.18 7.66
N GLY A 79 39.48 18.60 8.79
CA GLY A 79 38.25 19.38 8.92
C GLY A 79 37.05 18.65 8.31
N PHE A 80 36.34 19.40 7.49
CA PHE A 80 35.18 18.96 6.72
C PHE A 80 35.41 17.67 5.90
N ASN A 81 36.66 17.43 5.48
CA ASN A 81 37.03 16.30 4.63
C ASN A 81 37.71 15.16 5.39
N ARG A 82 37.76 15.22 6.73
CA ARG A 82 38.47 14.25 7.57
C ARG A 82 37.95 12.82 7.43
N ILE A 83 36.67 12.67 7.09
CA ILE A 83 36.00 11.38 6.91
C ILE A 83 35.50 11.29 5.48
N LYS A 84 35.78 10.17 4.84
CA LYS A 84 35.23 9.78 3.54
C LYS A 84 34.27 8.61 3.71
N VAL A 85 33.25 8.56 2.87
CA VAL A 85 32.27 7.48 2.83
C VAL A 85 32.62 6.51 1.70
N CYS A 86 32.86 5.25 2.04
CA CYS A 86 33.44 4.30 1.12
C CYS A 86 33.01 2.85 1.41
N HIS A 87 32.81 2.06 0.36
CA HIS A 87 32.72 0.61 0.52
C HIS A 87 34.14 0.08 0.60
N LYS A 88 34.54 -0.36 1.81
CA LYS A 88 35.95 -0.60 2.17
C LYS A 88 36.79 0.65 1.87
N THR A 89 38.09 0.51 1.65
CA THR A 89 38.96 1.65 1.29
C THR A 89 39.06 1.93 -0.21
N ILE A 90 38.33 1.16 -1.05
CA ILE A 90 38.53 1.10 -2.52
C ILE A 90 37.53 1.92 -3.33
N ALA A 91 36.26 1.99 -2.90
CA ALA A 91 35.19 2.66 -3.63
C ALA A 91 34.61 3.79 -2.78
N CYS A 92 35.11 5.00 -2.99
CA CYS A 92 34.79 6.18 -2.16
C CYS A 92 33.91 7.18 -2.91
N TYR A 93 32.92 7.71 -2.22
CA TYR A 93 31.84 8.52 -2.81
C TYR A 93 31.82 9.96 -2.27
N GLY A 94 32.91 10.37 -1.61
CA GLY A 94 33.14 11.74 -1.16
C GLY A 94 33.24 11.87 0.37
N PRO A 95 33.46 13.09 0.87
CA PRO A 95 33.59 13.35 2.29
C PRO A 95 32.22 13.30 2.99
N LEU A 96 32.15 12.72 4.19
CA LEU A 96 30.94 12.71 5.03
C LEU A 96 30.41 14.12 5.27
N GLY A 97 31.30 15.10 5.43
CA GLY A 97 30.92 16.49 5.59
C GLY A 97 30.07 17.02 4.44
N ASN A 98 30.34 16.60 3.19
CA ASN A 98 29.54 16.99 2.03
C ASN A 98 28.13 16.41 2.09
N GLN A 99 27.99 15.12 2.42
CA GLN A 99 26.69 14.49 2.56
C GLN A 99 25.86 15.16 3.66
N LEU A 100 26.47 15.40 4.83
CA LEU A 100 25.80 16.08 5.94
C LEU A 100 25.37 17.52 5.58
N LYS A 101 26.29 18.32 5.02
CA LYS A 101 26.07 19.75 4.75
C LYS A 101 25.18 20.02 3.55
N ASN A 102 25.34 19.25 2.47
CA ASN A 102 24.74 19.56 1.17
C ASN A 102 23.56 18.67 0.81
N GLU A 103 23.30 17.59 1.56
CA GLU A 103 22.22 16.65 1.23
C GLU A 103 21.24 16.51 2.40
N PHE A 104 21.71 16.09 3.58
CA PHE A 104 20.84 15.87 4.75
C PHE A 104 20.33 17.17 5.39
N ILE A 105 21.19 18.16 5.65
CA ILE A 105 20.75 19.45 6.23
C ILE A 105 19.73 20.15 5.32
N PRO A 106 19.97 20.33 4.00
CA PRO A 106 19.00 20.97 3.11
C PRO A 106 17.67 20.22 3.05
N PHE A 107 17.70 18.88 3.05
CA PHE A 107 16.48 18.09 3.13
C PHE A 107 15.70 18.37 4.42
N LEU A 108 16.35 18.33 5.58
CA LEU A 108 15.70 18.58 6.86
C LEU A 108 15.15 20.01 6.97
N LYS A 109 15.82 21.01 6.39
CA LYS A 109 15.32 22.39 6.29
C LYS A 109 14.03 22.47 5.48
N ASN A 110 14.03 21.86 4.30
CA ASN A 110 12.89 21.92 3.38
C ASN A 110 11.72 21.03 3.83
N ASN A 111 11.95 20.08 4.73
CA ASN A 111 10.96 19.11 5.16
C ASN A 111 10.90 19.07 6.70
N THR A 112 10.26 20.07 7.30
CA THR A 112 10.30 20.34 8.76
C THR A 112 9.67 19.26 9.62
N SER A 113 8.86 18.36 9.05
CA SER A 113 8.26 17.24 9.77
C SER A 113 8.99 15.91 9.61
N GLU A 114 10.02 15.85 8.77
CA GLU A 114 10.69 14.58 8.44
C GLU A 114 11.81 14.29 9.42
N VAL A 115 11.92 13.03 9.83
CA VAL A 115 12.99 12.49 10.68
C VAL A 115 13.85 11.56 9.84
N VAL A 116 15.17 11.74 9.90
CA VAL A 116 16.16 10.92 9.17
C VAL A 116 17.05 10.19 10.18
N THR A 117 17.35 8.93 9.90
CA THR A 117 18.26 8.09 10.69
C THR A 117 19.48 7.70 9.87
N LEU A 118 20.67 7.97 10.40
CA LEU A 118 21.95 7.56 9.83
C LEU A 118 22.54 6.44 10.69
N PHE A 119 22.93 5.33 10.07
CA PHE A 119 23.64 4.22 10.68
C PHE A 119 25.08 4.24 10.17
N PHE A 120 26.04 4.40 11.07
CA PHE A 120 27.46 4.46 10.75
C PHE A 120 28.14 3.12 11.04
N GLU A 121 28.61 2.45 9.99
CA GLU A 121 29.64 1.42 10.12
C GLU A 121 31.00 2.12 10.21
N THR A 122 31.62 2.08 11.38
CA THR A 122 32.60 3.09 11.77
C THR A 122 34.02 2.52 11.85
N TYR A 123 34.90 2.98 10.95
CA TYR A 123 36.35 2.72 10.98
C TYR A 123 37.17 3.98 11.30
N VAL A 124 36.52 4.99 11.89
CA VAL A 124 37.12 6.27 12.28
C VAL A 124 37.19 6.40 13.80
N SER A 125 38.04 7.30 14.28
CA SER A 125 38.12 7.64 15.70
C SER A 125 37.06 8.66 16.11
N ARG A 126 36.88 8.83 17.43
CA ARG A 126 36.04 9.90 17.98
C ARG A 126 36.50 11.28 17.51
N ASP A 127 37.82 11.50 17.48
CA ASP A 127 38.41 12.78 17.12
C ASP A 127 38.17 13.12 15.64
N ASP A 128 38.20 12.12 14.76
CA ASP A 128 37.87 12.32 13.34
C ASP A 128 36.44 12.85 13.15
N LEU A 129 35.48 12.30 13.89
CA LEU A 129 34.09 12.78 13.87
C LEU A 129 33.94 14.15 14.52
N GLN A 130 34.64 14.39 15.63
CA GLN A 130 34.65 15.70 16.28
C GLN A 130 35.15 16.79 15.33
N GLU A 131 36.15 16.49 14.52
CA GLU A 131 36.71 17.40 13.51
C GLU A 131 35.70 17.73 12.40
N VAL A 132 35.01 16.73 11.84
CA VAL A 132 33.93 16.95 10.86
C VAL A 132 32.78 17.75 11.47
N PHE A 133 32.36 17.42 12.69
CA PHE A 133 31.30 18.11 13.40
C PHE A 133 31.65 19.57 13.71
N ASN A 134 32.90 19.86 14.10
CA ASN A 134 33.39 21.23 14.28
C ASN A 134 33.34 22.06 12.99
N ALA A 135 33.50 21.43 11.83
CA ALA A 135 33.34 22.08 10.53
C ALA A 135 31.87 22.32 10.14
N ILE A 136 30.90 21.69 10.83
CA ILE A 136 29.46 21.80 10.55
C ILE A 136 28.65 22.04 11.85
N PRO A 137 28.84 23.17 12.57
CA PRO A 137 28.09 23.47 13.80
C PRO A 137 26.56 23.48 13.65
N GLU A 138 26.07 23.81 12.46
CA GLU A 138 24.65 23.80 12.11
C GLU A 138 24.00 22.41 12.26
N LEU A 139 24.77 21.32 12.14
CA LEU A 139 24.23 19.97 12.29
C LEU A 139 23.60 19.74 13.67
N ALA A 140 24.13 20.42 14.69
CA ALA A 140 23.62 20.35 16.06
C ALA A 140 22.17 20.83 16.20
N ASP A 141 21.68 21.68 15.28
CA ASP A 141 20.31 22.17 15.30
C ASP A 141 19.26 21.09 15.00
N TYR A 142 19.69 20.01 14.33
CA TYR A 142 18.83 18.90 13.93
C TYR A 142 19.05 17.64 14.77
N SER A 143 20.18 17.55 15.47
CA SER A 143 20.63 16.34 16.16
C SER A 143 19.61 15.88 17.19
N PHE A 144 19.17 14.63 17.06
CA PHE A 144 18.32 14.00 18.05
C PHE A 144 19.11 13.68 19.32
N ASN A 145 18.63 14.19 20.45
CA ASN A 145 19.15 13.84 21.77
C ASN A 145 18.01 13.27 22.64
N PRO A 146 18.11 12.01 23.08
CA PRO A 146 17.11 11.40 23.97
C PRO A 146 16.86 12.17 25.27
N ALA A 147 17.85 12.92 25.77
CA ALA A 147 17.72 13.75 26.98
C ALA A 147 16.76 14.93 26.78
N ASN A 148 16.40 15.28 25.54
CA ASN A 148 15.41 16.33 25.28
C ASN A 148 13.96 15.87 25.47
N PHE A 149 13.73 14.59 25.81
CA PHE A 149 12.40 13.99 25.91
C PHE A 149 12.23 13.21 27.22
N GLU A 150 11.37 13.71 28.09
CA GLU A 150 11.00 13.06 29.37
C GLU A 150 9.88 12.03 29.22
N THR A 151 9.54 11.63 27.99
CA THR A 151 8.47 10.68 27.70
C THR A 151 8.84 9.26 28.15
N SER A 152 7.85 8.48 28.57
CA SER A 152 8.02 7.07 29.00
C SER A 152 8.33 6.12 27.83
N GLY A 153 7.98 6.51 26.61
CA GLY A 153 8.35 5.84 25.36
C GLY A 153 9.02 6.81 24.38
N TRP A 154 9.28 6.35 23.16
CA TRP A 154 9.79 7.23 22.10
C TRP A 154 8.89 8.45 21.91
N PRO A 155 9.45 9.64 21.65
CA PRO A 155 8.65 10.81 21.31
C PRO A 155 7.89 10.58 19.99
N THR A 156 6.81 11.33 19.82
CA THR A 156 6.05 11.31 18.56
C THR A 156 6.81 12.04 17.45
N LEU A 157 6.52 11.75 16.18
CA LEU A 157 7.11 12.50 15.06
C LEU A 157 6.81 14.00 15.16
N ALA A 158 5.60 14.36 15.59
CA ALA A 158 5.24 15.76 15.85
C ALA A 158 6.11 16.41 16.95
N ALA A 159 6.35 15.71 18.06
CA ALA A 159 7.20 16.21 19.14
C ALA A 159 8.68 16.34 18.72
N MET A 160 9.20 15.39 17.95
CA MET A 160 10.54 15.46 17.36
C MET A 160 10.67 16.67 16.43
N ALA A 161 9.64 16.93 15.62
CA ALA A 161 9.60 18.07 14.72
C ALA A 161 9.52 19.41 15.46
N GLN A 162 8.68 19.51 16.48
CA GLN A 162 8.54 20.72 17.29
C GLN A 162 9.86 21.14 17.95
N LYS A 163 10.66 20.18 18.41
CA LYS A 163 11.97 20.43 19.02
C LYS A 163 13.14 20.43 18.01
N ASN A 164 12.86 20.31 16.72
CA ASN A 164 13.85 20.10 15.65
C ASN A 164 14.88 18.98 15.93
N ASN A 165 14.51 17.97 16.72
CA ASN A 165 15.35 16.82 17.05
C ASN A 165 15.07 15.69 16.05
N ARG A 166 15.49 15.89 14.80
CA ARG A 166 15.02 15.11 13.64
C ARG A 166 16.11 14.35 12.88
N LEU A 167 17.37 14.46 13.29
CA LEU A 167 18.48 13.69 12.75
C LEU A 167 19.01 12.73 13.82
N ILE A 168 18.65 11.45 13.69
CA ILE A 168 19.18 10.39 14.54
C ILE A 168 20.47 9.88 13.91
N MET A 169 21.55 9.84 14.67
CA MET A 169 22.82 9.25 14.25
C MET A 169 23.17 8.11 15.19
N MET A 170 23.43 6.94 14.63
CA MET A 170 23.82 5.73 15.36
C MET A 170 25.14 5.20 14.82
N THR A 171 26.00 4.66 15.68
CA THR A 171 27.28 4.03 15.33
C THR A 171 27.37 2.63 15.91
N ASP A 172 28.08 1.75 15.20
CA ASP A 172 28.41 0.39 15.63
C ASP A 172 29.63 0.33 16.58
N LYS A 173 30.23 1.47 16.94
CA LYS A 173 31.39 1.59 17.84
C LYS A 173 31.06 2.39 19.11
N ARG A 174 31.21 1.76 20.28
CA ARG A 174 30.90 2.40 21.57
C ARG A 174 31.82 3.60 21.83
N GLU A 175 33.10 3.49 21.49
CA GLU A 175 34.14 4.51 21.63
C GLU A 175 33.85 5.80 20.84
N VAL A 176 33.04 5.70 19.79
CA VAL A 176 32.60 6.82 18.96
C VAL A 176 31.25 7.39 19.41
N SER A 177 30.43 6.63 20.12
CA SER A 177 29.14 7.12 20.63
C SER A 177 29.29 8.22 21.70
N GLY A 178 28.25 9.04 21.88
CA GLY A 178 28.13 10.03 22.96
C GLY A 178 27.87 11.45 22.46
N GLN A 179 28.12 12.42 23.33
CA GLN A 179 27.93 13.84 23.06
C GLN A 179 29.22 14.48 22.52
N TYR A 180 29.06 15.25 21.45
CA TYR A 180 30.11 16.04 20.79
C TYR A 180 29.77 17.51 20.97
N ARG A 181 30.67 18.27 21.62
CA ARG A 181 30.49 19.71 21.78
C ARG A 181 30.94 20.42 20.51
N VAL A 182 30.07 21.28 19.98
CA VAL A 182 30.38 22.12 18.81
C VAL A 182 29.93 23.54 19.12
N GLY A 183 30.90 24.37 19.51
CA GLY A 183 30.60 25.69 20.10
C GLY A 183 29.76 25.54 21.38
N SER A 184 28.64 26.25 21.45
CA SER A 184 27.68 26.16 22.57
C SER A 184 26.64 25.05 22.41
N LYS A 185 26.65 24.32 21.29
CA LYS A 185 25.67 23.28 20.97
C LYS A 185 26.28 21.89 21.13
N THR A 186 25.42 20.88 21.09
CA THR A 186 25.81 19.48 21.24
C THR A 186 25.22 18.65 20.11
N ILE A 187 26.06 17.82 19.49
CA ILE A 187 25.64 16.74 18.60
C ILE A 187 25.68 15.44 19.38
N THR A 188 24.66 14.60 19.23
CA THR A 188 24.58 13.29 19.88
C THR A 188 24.68 12.17 18.85
N VAL A 189 25.57 11.22 19.08
CA VAL A 189 25.69 9.96 18.32
C VAL A 189 25.39 8.80 19.26
N LEU A 190 24.42 7.96 18.92
CA LEU A 190 23.96 6.85 19.76
C LEU A 190 24.75 5.57 19.44
N PHE A 191 25.00 4.73 20.44
CA PHE A 191 25.57 3.39 20.19
C PHE A 191 24.46 2.43 19.80
N ASP A 192 24.48 1.89 18.58
CA ASP A 192 23.37 1.14 17.98
C ASP A 192 22.86 -0.01 18.87
N LYS A 193 23.76 -0.80 19.45
CA LYS A 193 23.45 -1.95 20.31
C LYS A 193 22.78 -1.56 21.61
N ASP A 194 22.82 -0.30 22.03
CA ASP A 194 22.06 0.18 23.19
C ASP A 194 20.60 0.52 22.84
N TRP A 195 20.28 0.77 21.56
CA TRP A 195 18.96 1.26 21.10
C TRP A 195 18.20 0.31 20.17
N LEU A 196 18.90 -0.60 19.49
CA LEU A 196 18.34 -1.45 18.44
C LEU A 196 18.35 -2.93 18.82
N THR A 197 17.47 -3.72 18.21
CA THR A 197 17.79 -5.10 17.83
C THR A 197 18.09 -5.12 16.33
N GLN A 198 18.88 -6.10 15.88
CA GLN A 198 19.26 -6.22 14.47
C GLN A 198 19.54 -7.68 14.15
N ASN A 199 19.14 -8.18 12.98
CA ASN A 199 19.54 -9.51 12.51
C ASN A 199 20.87 -9.47 11.77
N LYS A 200 21.56 -10.61 11.62
CA LYS A 200 22.78 -10.67 10.80
C LYS A 200 22.50 -10.28 9.35
N TRP A 201 23.44 -9.60 8.73
CA TRP A 201 23.38 -9.11 7.34
C TRP A 201 23.81 -10.17 6.32
N ASP A 202 24.58 -11.18 6.73
CA ASP A 202 25.20 -12.17 5.86
C ASP A 202 24.30 -13.37 5.50
N THR A 203 23.03 -13.31 5.89
CA THR A 203 22.15 -14.49 5.86
C THR A 203 21.51 -14.76 4.50
N LEU A 204 21.45 -13.79 3.61
CA LEU A 204 20.95 -14.03 2.24
C LEU A 204 22.06 -14.53 1.30
N GLY A 205 23.30 -14.68 1.79
CA GLY A 205 24.43 -15.16 1.00
C GLY A 205 24.94 -14.12 -0.01
N GLY A 206 25.86 -14.55 -0.87
CA GLY A 206 26.57 -13.66 -1.81
C GLY A 206 25.90 -13.46 -3.17
N ALA A 207 24.83 -14.18 -3.49
CA ALA A 207 24.14 -14.02 -4.77
C ALA A 207 22.64 -14.32 -4.64
N ALA A 208 21.85 -13.59 -5.41
CA ALA A 208 20.40 -13.72 -5.50
C ALA A 208 19.95 -14.77 -6.54
N SER A 209 20.82 -15.74 -6.87
CA SER A 209 20.63 -16.64 -8.00
C SER A 209 19.75 -17.87 -7.71
N ASN A 210 19.59 -18.25 -6.43
CA ASN A 210 18.66 -19.31 -6.03
C ASN A 210 18.19 -19.11 -4.58
N LEU A 211 16.92 -18.72 -4.42
CA LEU A 211 16.26 -18.47 -3.14
C LEU A 211 16.46 -19.59 -2.11
N TYR A 212 16.17 -20.85 -2.46
CA TYR A 212 16.16 -21.95 -1.50
C TYR A 212 17.56 -22.49 -1.18
N ALA A 213 18.53 -22.27 -2.08
CA ALA A 213 19.91 -22.72 -1.86
C ALA A 213 20.79 -21.63 -1.21
N ALA A 214 20.51 -20.35 -1.47
CA ALA A 214 21.37 -19.24 -1.05
C ALA A 214 20.82 -18.47 0.16
N HIS A 215 19.50 -18.41 0.36
CA HIS A 215 18.92 -17.57 1.41
C HIS A 215 18.63 -18.34 2.69
N ASN A 216 19.20 -17.89 3.79
CA ASN A 216 18.80 -18.28 5.14
C ASN A 216 17.84 -17.23 5.73
N PHE A 217 16.55 -17.58 5.77
CA PHE A 217 15.49 -16.72 6.33
C PHE A 217 15.29 -16.82 7.85
N SER A 218 16.08 -17.62 8.58
CA SER A 218 15.91 -17.85 10.05
C SER A 218 16.11 -16.61 10.93
N CYS A 219 16.58 -15.49 10.36
CA CYS A 219 16.73 -14.20 11.04
C CYS A 219 17.53 -14.25 12.35
N PRO A 220 18.77 -14.78 12.36
CA PRO A 220 19.62 -14.79 13.56
C PRO A 220 19.94 -13.36 14.01
N THR A 221 20.01 -13.13 15.33
CA THR A 221 20.43 -11.84 15.89
C THR A 221 21.88 -11.50 15.50
N ARG A 222 22.16 -10.21 15.28
CA ARG A 222 23.52 -9.66 15.10
C ARG A 222 24.34 -9.81 16.37
N TRP A 223 23.71 -9.63 17.54
CA TRP A 223 24.38 -9.61 18.83
C TRP A 223 23.88 -10.76 19.70
N PRO A 224 24.72 -11.75 20.03
CA PRO A 224 24.32 -12.90 20.84
C PRO A 224 23.74 -12.53 22.22
N ASP A 225 24.19 -11.43 22.81
CA ASP A 225 23.74 -10.88 24.09
C ASP A 225 22.55 -9.92 23.99
N VAL A 226 22.04 -9.66 22.77
CA VAL A 226 20.81 -8.90 22.53
C VAL A 226 19.92 -9.68 21.55
N PRO A 227 19.16 -10.68 22.03
CA PRO A 227 18.15 -11.38 21.24
C PRO A 227 17.12 -10.44 20.59
N LEU A 228 16.52 -10.84 19.46
CA LEU A 228 15.59 -9.99 18.68
C LEU A 228 14.30 -9.63 19.41
N ASP A 229 13.90 -10.43 20.39
CA ASP A 229 12.74 -10.21 21.26
C ASP A 229 13.05 -9.30 22.47
N THR A 230 14.30 -8.85 22.62
CA THR A 230 14.69 -7.87 23.64
C THR A 230 13.93 -6.56 23.43
N ARG A 231 12.93 -6.29 24.28
CA ARG A 231 12.02 -5.16 24.07
C ARG A 231 12.55 -3.81 24.51
N LYS A 232 13.37 -3.73 25.56
CA LYS A 232 13.79 -2.44 26.16
C LYS A 232 15.21 -2.05 25.76
N VAL A 233 15.42 -0.76 25.56
CA VAL A 233 16.75 -0.18 25.34
C VAL A 233 17.68 -0.50 26.53
N ALA A 234 18.99 -0.47 26.30
CA ALA A 234 19.95 -0.81 27.34
C ALA A 234 19.81 0.12 28.56
N ARG A 235 20.03 -0.41 29.77
CA ARG A 235 19.95 0.37 31.02
C ARG A 235 20.91 1.58 31.02
N SER A 236 22.04 1.48 30.32
CA SER A 236 23.02 2.57 30.13
C SER A 236 22.42 3.82 29.47
N THR A 237 21.32 3.69 28.72
CA THR A 237 20.65 4.82 28.07
C THR A 237 19.89 5.73 29.05
N GLY A 238 19.59 5.23 30.26
CA GLY A 238 18.72 5.92 31.22
C GLY A 238 17.24 6.01 30.80
N LYS A 239 16.84 5.34 29.72
CA LYS A 239 15.45 5.32 29.22
C LYS A 239 14.79 3.96 29.40
N GLN A 240 13.46 3.95 29.37
CA GLN A 240 12.61 2.74 29.41
C GLN A 240 11.88 2.51 28.07
N TRP A 241 12.40 3.10 27.00
CA TRP A 241 11.82 3.05 25.67
C TRP A 241 11.97 1.65 25.07
N ASN A 242 11.15 1.35 24.05
CA ASN A 242 11.32 0.11 23.32
C ASN A 242 12.53 0.20 22.39
N ARG A 243 13.22 -0.93 22.17
CA ARG A 243 14.22 -1.04 21.11
C ARG A 243 13.53 -0.92 19.77
N LEU A 244 14.19 -0.24 18.85
CA LEU A 244 13.81 -0.27 17.45
C LEU A 244 14.39 -1.54 16.81
N PHE A 245 13.78 -2.03 15.74
CA PHE A 245 14.32 -3.17 14.99
C PHE A 245 14.82 -2.73 13.61
N LEU A 246 16.11 -2.96 13.35
CA LEU A 246 16.70 -2.85 12.02
C LEU A 246 16.79 -4.24 11.39
N MET A 247 15.97 -4.50 10.38
CA MET A 247 15.99 -5.74 9.63
C MET A 247 16.91 -5.63 8.43
N ASN A 248 17.97 -6.44 8.38
CA ASN A 248 18.81 -6.58 7.20
C ASN A 248 18.20 -7.60 6.24
N GLN A 249 17.89 -7.16 5.02
CA GLN A 249 17.31 -7.93 3.91
C GLN A 249 18.08 -7.59 2.62
N PHE A 250 19.34 -7.99 2.56
CA PHE A 250 20.19 -7.79 1.38
C PHE A 250 21.30 -8.84 1.33
N HIS A 251 21.93 -8.95 0.17
CA HIS A 251 23.09 -9.81 -0.06
C HIS A 251 24.41 -9.17 0.35
N THR A 252 25.40 -10.00 0.65
CA THR A 252 26.77 -9.54 0.96
C THR A 252 27.55 -9.06 -0.26
N ALA A 253 27.11 -9.43 -1.47
CA ALA A 253 27.62 -8.90 -2.73
C ALA A 253 26.58 -8.02 -3.41
N THR A 254 27.02 -7.24 -4.40
CA THR A 254 26.18 -6.38 -5.23
C THR A 254 25.02 -7.18 -5.82
N SER A 255 23.81 -6.70 -5.58
CA SER A 255 22.56 -7.34 -6.04
C SER A 255 22.11 -6.68 -7.33
N THR A 256 21.65 -7.46 -8.32
CA THR A 256 21.09 -6.88 -9.54
C THR A 256 19.68 -6.35 -9.28
N ILE A 257 19.25 -5.38 -10.10
CA ILE A 257 17.90 -4.80 -10.00
C ILE A 257 16.80 -5.88 -10.13
N PRO A 258 16.82 -6.76 -11.15
CA PRO A 258 15.78 -7.78 -11.28
C PRO A 258 15.76 -8.75 -10.10
N ASP A 259 16.92 -9.13 -9.59
CA ASP A 259 16.98 -10.10 -8.50
C ASP A 259 16.48 -9.51 -7.18
N SER A 260 16.88 -8.28 -6.84
CA SER A 260 16.37 -7.62 -5.65
C SER A 260 14.86 -7.40 -5.74
N ALA A 261 14.34 -7.05 -6.92
CA ALA A 261 12.90 -6.92 -7.14
C ALA A 261 12.16 -8.24 -6.91
N LYS A 262 12.71 -9.34 -7.43
CA LYS A 262 12.07 -10.66 -7.42
C LYS A 262 12.19 -11.41 -6.09
N TYR A 263 13.27 -11.20 -5.34
CA TYR A 263 13.57 -11.97 -4.13
C TYR A 263 13.68 -11.11 -2.87
N ASP A 264 14.56 -10.11 -2.84
CA ASP A 264 14.87 -9.40 -1.59
C ASP A 264 13.73 -8.49 -1.14
N ASN A 265 13.23 -7.69 -2.09
CA ASN A 265 12.26 -6.64 -1.90
C ASN A 265 10.84 -7.06 -2.27
N ASN A 266 10.65 -8.28 -2.77
CA ASN A 266 9.32 -8.84 -3.02
C ASN A 266 8.59 -9.05 -1.68
N LEU A 267 7.30 -8.71 -1.66
CA LEU A 267 6.48 -8.67 -0.46
C LEU A 267 6.44 -10.01 0.28
N THR A 268 6.32 -11.13 -0.44
CA THR A 268 6.29 -12.47 0.14
C THR A 268 7.53 -12.71 1.01
N TYR A 269 8.71 -12.34 0.52
CA TYR A 269 9.97 -12.59 1.23
C TYR A 269 10.25 -11.56 2.32
N LEU A 270 9.82 -10.30 2.14
CA LEU A 270 9.84 -9.30 3.21
C LEU A 270 8.97 -9.72 4.40
N MET A 271 7.76 -10.21 4.13
CA MET A 271 6.84 -10.71 5.15
C MET A 271 7.34 -12.00 5.78
N ARG A 272 7.89 -12.93 4.99
CA ARG A 272 8.52 -14.16 5.49
C ARG A 272 9.67 -13.84 6.44
N ARG A 273 10.54 -12.89 6.07
CA ARG A 273 11.63 -12.45 6.93
C ARG A 273 11.09 -11.85 8.23
N THR A 274 10.16 -10.92 8.13
CA THR A 274 9.52 -10.27 9.29
C THR A 274 8.93 -11.31 10.26
N ALA A 275 8.19 -12.29 9.74
CA ALA A 275 7.60 -13.37 10.53
C ALA A 275 8.66 -14.22 11.23
N ASN A 276 9.73 -14.62 10.53
CA ASN A 276 10.82 -15.41 11.11
C ASN A 276 11.61 -14.64 12.17
N CYS A 277 11.74 -13.32 12.04
CA CYS A 277 12.37 -12.48 13.06
C CYS A 277 11.51 -12.34 14.34
N GLY A 278 10.20 -12.63 14.27
CA GLY A 278 9.27 -12.48 15.41
C GLY A 278 9.07 -11.04 15.88
N ASN A 279 9.49 -10.05 15.07
CA ASN A 279 9.38 -8.64 15.37
C ASN A 279 9.19 -7.82 14.10
N GLU A 280 8.33 -6.81 14.13
CA GLU A 280 8.13 -5.93 12.99
C GLU A 280 9.28 -4.91 12.88
N PRO A 281 9.84 -4.70 11.67
CA PRO A 281 11.01 -3.86 11.51
C PRO A 281 10.65 -2.38 11.51
N ASN A 282 11.24 -1.59 12.40
CA ASN A 282 11.20 -0.13 12.24
C ASN A 282 12.01 0.30 11.00
N PHE A 283 13.09 -0.40 10.70
CA PHE A 283 13.91 -0.12 9.52
C PHE A 283 14.07 -1.38 8.68
N ILE A 284 13.69 -1.30 7.41
CA ILE A 284 13.84 -2.36 6.42
C ILE A 284 15.06 -2.02 5.57
N GLY A 285 16.21 -2.59 5.92
CA GLY A 285 17.50 -2.41 5.24
C GLY A 285 17.57 -3.26 3.98
N ILE A 286 17.71 -2.63 2.81
CA ILE A 286 17.68 -3.28 1.49
C ILE A 286 18.66 -2.64 0.48
N ASN A 287 18.92 -3.37 -0.61
CA ASN A 287 19.48 -2.84 -1.86
C ASN A 287 18.34 -2.54 -2.86
N ASN A 288 18.64 -1.76 -3.90
CA ASN A 288 17.75 -1.46 -5.05
C ASN A 288 16.36 -0.98 -4.61
N TYR A 289 16.32 -0.01 -3.69
CA TYR A 289 15.12 0.40 -2.96
C TYR A 289 13.93 0.87 -3.81
N GLN A 290 14.16 1.22 -5.09
CA GLN A 290 13.10 1.61 -6.02
C GLN A 290 12.34 0.40 -6.60
N ASN A 291 12.82 -0.81 -6.35
CA ASN A 291 12.28 -2.05 -6.91
C ASN A 291 11.70 -2.96 -5.84
N GLY A 292 10.54 -3.54 -6.14
CA GLY A 292 9.77 -4.35 -5.20
C GLY A 292 8.87 -3.51 -4.29
N ASP A 293 8.50 -4.09 -3.16
CA ASP A 293 7.32 -3.71 -2.38
C ASP A 293 7.64 -3.00 -1.08
N ALA A 294 8.92 -2.76 -0.80
CA ALA A 294 9.39 -2.29 0.50
C ALA A 294 8.72 -0.99 0.96
N PHE A 295 8.48 -0.03 0.05
CA PHE A 295 7.77 1.21 0.38
C PHE A 295 6.31 0.98 0.74
N SER A 296 5.59 0.22 -0.08
CA SER A 296 4.19 -0.10 0.14
C SER A 296 4.01 -0.90 1.43
N TYR A 297 4.92 -1.85 1.70
CA TYR A 297 4.94 -2.65 2.90
C TYR A 297 5.24 -1.82 4.16
N ALA A 298 6.31 -1.01 4.16
CA ALA A 298 6.67 -0.13 5.28
C ALA A 298 5.54 0.85 5.62
N ARG A 299 4.87 1.41 4.61
CA ARG A 299 3.70 2.28 4.82
C ARG A 299 2.54 1.51 5.43
N THR A 300 2.23 0.32 4.91
CA THR A 300 1.15 -0.53 5.42
C THR A 300 1.39 -0.92 6.87
N LEU A 301 2.62 -1.26 7.28
CA LEU A 301 2.97 -1.52 8.67
C LEU A 301 2.72 -0.28 9.57
N SER A 302 3.04 0.92 9.08
CA SER A 302 2.93 2.16 9.88
C SER A 302 1.50 2.67 10.03
N GLN A 303 0.65 2.49 9.02
CA GLN A 303 -0.68 3.12 8.97
C GLN A 303 -1.85 2.16 8.77
N GLY A 304 -1.59 0.84 8.74
CA GLY A 304 -2.55 -0.15 8.30
C GLY A 304 -2.71 -0.16 6.77
N GLY A 305 -3.47 -1.13 6.28
CA GLY A 305 -3.82 -1.29 4.88
C GLY A 305 -4.45 -2.65 4.57
N ILE A 306 -4.41 -2.98 3.29
CA ILE A 306 -4.98 -4.18 2.69
C ILE A 306 -3.83 -5.02 2.15
N TYR A 307 -3.84 -6.32 2.42
CA TYR A 307 -2.92 -7.28 1.81
C TYR A 307 -3.71 -8.20 0.88
N LEU A 308 -3.26 -8.35 -0.35
CA LEU A 308 -3.84 -9.28 -1.32
C LEU A 308 -3.01 -10.56 -1.39
N TRP A 309 -3.68 -11.68 -1.64
CA TRP A 309 -3.06 -13.00 -1.60
C TRP A 309 -3.49 -13.82 -2.81
N GLU A 310 -2.57 -14.59 -3.37
CA GLU A 310 -2.87 -15.56 -4.43
C GLU A 310 -3.65 -16.78 -3.90
N GLY A 311 -3.57 -17.06 -2.60
CA GLY A 311 -4.34 -18.12 -1.96
C GLY A 311 -5.72 -17.67 -1.55
N SER A 312 -6.65 -18.62 -1.36
CA SER A 312 -7.82 -18.37 -0.53
C SER A 312 -7.39 -18.14 0.92
N ASP A 313 -8.26 -17.56 1.73
CA ASP A 313 -8.09 -17.45 3.19
C ASP A 313 -6.80 -16.75 3.65
N ALA A 314 -6.23 -15.87 2.81
CA ALA A 314 -4.93 -15.24 3.03
C ALA A 314 -3.82 -16.26 3.34
N ASP A 315 -3.78 -17.38 2.60
CA ASP A 315 -2.81 -18.44 2.79
C ASP A 315 -1.36 -17.94 2.62
N ARG A 316 -0.66 -17.82 3.75
CA ARG A 316 0.73 -17.36 3.84
C ARG A 316 1.76 -18.34 3.25
N LYS A 317 1.33 -19.53 2.84
CA LYS A 317 2.18 -20.48 2.09
C LYS A 317 2.27 -20.13 0.61
N LYS A 318 1.32 -19.34 0.09
CA LYS A 318 1.33 -18.79 -1.26
C LYS A 318 1.89 -17.38 -1.27
N ASP A 319 2.03 -16.81 -2.47
CA ASP A 319 2.59 -15.48 -2.62
C ASP A 319 1.60 -14.41 -2.15
N THR A 320 2.16 -13.40 -1.49
CA THR A 320 1.45 -12.16 -1.17
C THR A 320 1.59 -11.27 -2.39
N VAL A 321 0.47 -11.02 -3.07
CA VAL A 321 0.42 -10.21 -4.30
C VAL A 321 0.91 -8.81 -3.97
N CYS A 322 0.17 -8.06 -3.13
CA CYS A 322 0.65 -6.76 -2.71
C CYS A 322 0.08 -6.25 -1.39
N ALA A 323 0.71 -5.18 -0.90
CA ALA A 323 0.29 -4.42 0.27
C ALA A 323 -0.14 -3.03 -0.17
N ILE A 324 -1.37 -2.65 0.16
CA ILE A 324 -1.96 -1.37 -0.19
C ILE A 324 -2.16 -0.59 1.11
N PRO A 325 -1.37 0.46 1.37
CA PRO A 325 -1.51 1.25 2.58
C PRO A 325 -2.93 1.84 2.71
N SER A 326 -3.39 2.03 3.93
CA SER A 326 -4.70 2.64 4.22
C SER A 326 -4.81 4.03 3.57
N GLY A 327 -6.02 4.41 3.17
CA GLY A 327 -6.33 5.67 2.49
C GLY A 327 -6.94 5.48 1.11
N SER A 328 -7.81 6.41 0.72
CA SER A 328 -8.58 6.36 -0.53
C SER A 328 -7.68 6.45 -1.76
N ARG A 329 -7.94 5.58 -2.74
CA ARG A 329 -7.17 5.46 -3.98
C ARG A 329 -7.87 4.57 -4.99
N THR A 330 -7.47 4.70 -6.25
CA THR A 330 -7.80 3.76 -7.33
C THR A 330 -6.49 3.21 -7.88
N LEU A 331 -6.40 1.88 -7.98
CA LEU A 331 -5.25 1.17 -8.53
C LEU A 331 -5.71 0.41 -9.78
N LEU A 332 -5.02 0.66 -10.89
CA LEU A 332 -5.09 -0.16 -12.11
C LEU A 332 -3.87 -1.09 -12.09
N LEU A 333 -4.10 -2.40 -12.14
CA LEU A 333 -3.04 -3.39 -12.04
C LEU A 333 -2.48 -3.72 -13.44
N PRO A 334 -1.16 -4.02 -13.55
CA PRO A 334 -0.18 -4.05 -12.47
C PRO A 334 0.33 -2.64 -12.09
N THR A 335 0.49 -2.36 -10.79
CA THR A 335 1.03 -1.07 -10.31
C THR A 335 1.54 -1.16 -8.87
N GLN A 336 2.57 -0.37 -8.53
CA GLN A 336 3.07 -0.22 -7.15
C GLN A 336 3.38 -1.55 -6.44
N GLY A 337 3.82 -2.56 -7.21
CA GLY A 337 4.10 -3.89 -6.68
C GLY A 337 2.89 -4.82 -6.57
N CYS A 338 1.72 -4.40 -7.08
CA CYS A 338 0.57 -5.27 -7.27
C CYS A 338 0.56 -5.85 -8.67
N GLU A 339 0.57 -7.17 -8.76
CA GLU A 339 0.41 -7.96 -9.98
C GLU A 339 -1.05 -8.00 -10.45
N ASN A 340 -1.25 -8.18 -11.75
CA ASN A 340 -2.56 -8.31 -12.37
C ASN A 340 -3.01 -9.78 -12.35
N ASP A 341 -4.30 -10.03 -12.12
CA ASP A 341 -4.89 -11.38 -12.23
C ASP A 341 -4.29 -12.44 -11.29
N GLU A 342 -3.82 -12.03 -10.12
CA GLU A 342 -3.24 -12.96 -9.14
C GLU A 342 -4.08 -13.06 -7.85
N ALA A 343 -4.70 -11.96 -7.42
CA ALA A 343 -5.37 -11.89 -6.12
C ALA A 343 -6.65 -12.75 -6.03
N GLN A 344 -6.68 -13.68 -5.08
CA GLN A 344 -7.82 -14.56 -4.78
C GLN A 344 -8.45 -14.30 -3.41
N SER A 345 -7.73 -13.67 -2.49
CA SER A 345 -8.27 -13.26 -1.19
C SER A 345 -7.57 -11.99 -0.66
N MET A 346 -8.08 -11.44 0.45
CA MET A 346 -7.44 -10.30 1.11
C MET A 346 -7.43 -10.41 2.63
N SER A 347 -6.52 -9.69 3.27
CA SER A 347 -6.58 -9.43 4.71
C SER A 347 -6.45 -7.93 5.01
N LEU A 348 -7.10 -7.51 6.09
CA LEU A 348 -7.24 -6.11 6.50
C LEU A 348 -6.56 -5.91 7.85
N SER A 349 -5.79 -4.84 7.98
CA SER A 349 -5.16 -4.39 9.23
C SER A 349 -5.20 -2.86 9.32
N GLY A 350 -5.52 -2.28 10.47
CA GLY A 350 -5.51 -0.82 10.65
C GLY A 350 -6.47 -0.07 9.71
N ILE A 351 -7.59 -0.69 9.34
CA ILE A 351 -8.61 -0.11 8.46
C ILE A 351 -9.75 0.47 9.29
N THR A 352 -10.17 1.69 8.96
CA THR A 352 -11.25 2.39 9.68
C THR A 352 -12.64 1.94 9.22
N LYS A 353 -13.59 1.97 10.14
CA LYS A 353 -15.01 1.73 9.88
C LYS A 353 -15.53 2.62 8.74
N GLY A 354 -16.35 2.03 7.87
CA GLY A 354 -16.95 2.71 6.72
C GLY A 354 -15.99 2.87 5.55
N THR A 355 -14.86 2.16 5.54
CA THR A 355 -14.04 1.98 4.36
C THR A 355 -14.74 1.02 3.40
N ARG A 356 -14.83 1.41 2.13
CA ARG A 356 -15.29 0.54 1.04
C ARG A 356 -14.12 0.15 0.17
N ILE A 357 -14.02 -1.13 -0.15
CA ILE A 357 -13.08 -1.68 -1.11
C ILE A 357 -13.90 -2.30 -2.23
N THR A 358 -13.65 -1.93 -3.48
CA THR A 358 -14.27 -2.57 -4.65
C THR A 358 -13.17 -3.14 -5.52
N VAL A 359 -13.28 -4.41 -5.86
CA VAL A 359 -12.36 -5.11 -6.75
C VAL A 359 -13.09 -5.49 -8.03
N PHE A 360 -12.42 -5.36 -9.16
CA PHE A 360 -12.98 -5.57 -10.49
C PHE A 360 -12.08 -6.48 -11.30
N ASP A 361 -12.70 -7.37 -12.09
CA ASP A 361 -11.99 -8.09 -13.16
C ASP A 361 -11.53 -7.09 -14.22
N ASN A 362 -12.42 -6.21 -14.66
CA ASN A 362 -12.11 -5.23 -15.69
C ASN A 362 -11.25 -4.04 -15.18
N GLY A 363 -10.09 -3.81 -15.81
CA GLY A 363 -9.22 -2.66 -15.50
C GLY A 363 -9.87 -1.28 -15.70
N GLY A 364 -10.87 -1.17 -16.58
CA GLY A 364 -11.68 0.04 -16.75
C GLY A 364 -12.65 0.31 -15.60
N GLY A 365 -12.82 -0.62 -14.66
CA GLY A 365 -13.80 -0.55 -13.58
C GLY A 365 -15.24 -0.77 -14.07
N SER A 366 -15.39 -1.44 -15.21
CA SER A 366 -16.71 -1.80 -15.73
C SER A 366 -17.46 -2.69 -14.75
N ARG A 367 -18.78 -2.49 -14.64
CA ARG A 367 -19.71 -3.34 -13.88
C ARG A 367 -20.55 -4.24 -14.78
N GLU A 368 -20.09 -4.41 -16.01
CA GLU A 368 -20.56 -5.41 -16.97
C GLU A 368 -19.82 -6.75 -16.80
N ASP A 369 -18.76 -6.77 -16.00
CA ASP A 369 -17.99 -7.96 -15.66
C ASP A 369 -17.98 -8.22 -14.15
N ASP A 370 -17.29 -9.26 -13.68
CA ASP A 370 -17.21 -9.59 -12.26
C ASP A 370 -16.66 -8.44 -11.40
N TYR A 371 -17.33 -8.18 -10.28
CA TYR A 371 -16.81 -7.30 -9.24
C TYR A 371 -17.32 -7.71 -7.86
N ALA A 372 -16.58 -7.30 -6.82
CA ALA A 372 -17.01 -7.46 -5.44
C ALA A 372 -16.88 -6.15 -4.68
N ILE A 373 -17.89 -5.85 -3.85
CA ILE A 373 -17.92 -4.69 -2.96
C ILE A 373 -17.78 -5.18 -1.53
N ILE A 374 -16.73 -4.73 -0.84
CA ILE A 374 -16.45 -5.00 0.56
C ILE A 374 -16.66 -3.72 1.36
N ASP A 375 -17.54 -3.73 2.36
CA ASP A 375 -17.73 -2.64 3.32
C ASP A 375 -17.26 -3.06 4.70
N VAL A 376 -16.34 -2.28 5.28
CA VAL A 376 -15.80 -2.50 6.63
C VAL A 376 -16.75 -1.92 7.68
N LYS A 377 -17.18 -2.75 8.63
CA LYS A 377 -18.29 -2.45 9.57
C LYS A 377 -17.84 -1.93 10.93
N ARG A 378 -16.58 -2.15 11.31
CA ARG A 378 -15.94 -1.62 12.53
C ARG A 378 -14.50 -1.19 12.26
N ASP A 379 -13.91 -0.47 13.21
CA ASP A 379 -12.48 -0.21 13.16
C ASP A 379 -11.71 -1.52 13.39
N ILE A 380 -10.72 -1.76 12.53
CA ILE A 380 -9.80 -2.89 12.59
C ILE A 380 -8.47 -2.36 13.11
N GLY A 381 -8.00 -2.87 14.25
CA GLY A 381 -6.72 -2.48 14.83
C GLY A 381 -5.53 -2.78 13.92
N ILE A 382 -4.43 -2.03 14.08
CA ILE A 382 -3.20 -2.20 13.26
C ILE A 382 -2.47 -3.54 13.50
N LYS A 383 -2.80 -4.23 14.60
CA LYS A 383 -2.30 -5.57 14.92
C LYS A 383 -3.35 -6.67 14.69
N GLU A 384 -4.55 -6.29 14.26
CA GLU A 384 -5.59 -7.25 13.87
C GLU A 384 -5.41 -7.65 12.41
N HIS A 385 -5.83 -8.88 12.09
CA HIS A 385 -5.81 -9.42 10.75
C HIS A 385 -7.18 -10.02 10.42
N VAL A 386 -8.06 -9.22 9.83
CA VAL A 386 -9.38 -9.69 9.37
C VAL A 386 -9.23 -10.26 7.97
N VAL A 387 -9.64 -11.51 7.76
CA VAL A 387 -9.51 -12.19 6.47
C VAL A 387 -10.83 -12.15 5.70
N VAL A 388 -10.74 -11.72 4.44
CA VAL A 388 -11.77 -11.93 3.42
C VAL A 388 -11.30 -13.10 2.56
N SER A 389 -11.85 -14.28 2.82
CA SER A 389 -11.33 -15.56 2.29
C SER A 389 -11.33 -15.71 0.77
N GLY A 390 -12.16 -14.91 0.09
CA GLY A 390 -12.24 -14.83 -1.36
C GLY A 390 -13.32 -13.85 -1.80
N PHE A 391 -13.37 -13.57 -3.10
CA PHE A 391 -14.20 -12.49 -3.65
C PHE A 391 -15.53 -12.95 -4.23
N GLU A 392 -15.73 -14.26 -4.36
CA GLU A 392 -16.85 -14.82 -5.13
C GLU A 392 -18.08 -15.21 -4.28
N GLN A 393 -18.06 -14.96 -2.98
CA GLN A 393 -19.14 -15.33 -2.06
C GLN A 393 -19.64 -14.14 -1.28
N ASN A 394 -20.95 -13.97 -1.21
CA ASN A 394 -21.57 -12.98 -0.34
C ASN A 394 -21.40 -13.41 1.12
N ARG A 395 -20.90 -12.52 1.98
CA ARG A 395 -20.77 -12.75 3.42
C ARG A 395 -21.09 -11.48 4.20
N ASN A 396 -21.59 -11.64 5.42
CA ASN A 396 -21.89 -10.55 6.33
C ASN A 396 -21.58 -11.00 7.75
N ASN A 397 -20.60 -10.37 8.40
CA ASN A 397 -20.20 -10.68 9.76
C ASN A 397 -20.00 -9.38 10.57
N ALA A 398 -19.38 -9.46 11.75
CA ALA A 398 -19.15 -8.28 12.59
C ALA A 398 -18.11 -7.30 11.99
N ASP A 399 -17.18 -7.81 11.20
CA ASP A 399 -16.01 -7.06 10.72
C ASP A 399 -16.29 -6.38 9.38
N TYR A 400 -16.92 -7.10 8.45
CA TYR A 400 -17.19 -6.63 7.10
C TYR A 400 -18.45 -7.27 6.50
N GLN A 401 -18.89 -6.70 5.39
CA GLN A 401 -19.77 -7.37 4.44
C GLN A 401 -19.12 -7.38 3.06
N ILE A 402 -19.34 -8.44 2.29
CA ILE A 402 -18.92 -8.55 0.91
C ILE A 402 -20.12 -8.95 0.05
N ILE A 403 -20.26 -8.27 -1.08
CA ILE A 403 -21.26 -8.54 -2.11
C ILE A 403 -20.52 -8.80 -3.41
N HIS A 404 -20.62 -10.01 -3.91
CA HIS A 404 -20.11 -10.45 -5.20
C HIS A 404 -21.19 -10.30 -6.28
N VAL A 405 -20.83 -9.74 -7.43
CA VAL A 405 -21.66 -9.68 -8.62
C VAL A 405 -20.95 -10.48 -9.71
N ARG A 406 -21.48 -11.70 -9.94
CA ARG A 406 -20.86 -12.73 -10.78
C ARG A 406 -21.16 -12.56 -12.26
N ASN A 407 -20.14 -12.69 -13.11
CA ASN A 407 -20.23 -12.96 -14.54
C ASN A 407 -19.57 -14.33 -14.88
N ASN A 408 -18.24 -14.39 -14.89
CA ASN A 408 -17.42 -15.54 -15.26
C ASN A 408 -16.31 -15.90 -14.22
N GLY A 409 -16.31 -15.26 -13.06
CA GLY A 409 -15.43 -15.55 -11.91
C GLY A 409 -14.35 -14.47 -11.71
N LEU A 410 -14.02 -14.17 -10.45
CA LEU A 410 -13.23 -13.00 -10.02
C LEU A 410 -11.92 -13.35 -9.30
N ASN A 411 -11.85 -14.50 -8.63
CA ASN A 411 -10.65 -14.89 -7.90
C ASN A 411 -9.51 -15.15 -8.88
N GLY A 412 -8.39 -14.42 -8.74
CA GLY A 412 -7.25 -14.52 -9.67
C GLY A 412 -7.51 -13.80 -11.00
N LYS A 413 -8.39 -12.80 -11.02
CA LYS A 413 -8.62 -11.95 -12.20
C LYS A 413 -8.73 -10.46 -11.87
N ILE A 414 -8.39 -10.07 -10.64
CA ILE A 414 -8.52 -8.67 -10.23
C ILE A 414 -7.54 -7.82 -11.05
N SER A 415 -8.07 -6.88 -11.83
CA SER A 415 -7.28 -5.88 -12.56
C SER A 415 -7.47 -4.44 -12.06
N ARG A 416 -8.48 -4.17 -11.22
CA ARG A 416 -8.67 -2.85 -10.61
C ARG A 416 -9.17 -2.93 -9.17
N ILE A 417 -8.69 -2.00 -8.35
CA ILE A 417 -9.08 -1.86 -6.95
C ILE A 417 -9.42 -0.41 -6.66
N GLU A 418 -10.56 -0.18 -6.04
CA GLU A 418 -10.99 1.13 -5.55
C GLU A 418 -11.18 1.09 -4.04
N VAL A 419 -10.46 1.95 -3.34
CA VAL A 419 -10.60 2.15 -1.89
C VAL A 419 -11.22 3.52 -1.65
N GLY A 420 -12.36 3.54 -0.99
CA GLY A 420 -13.16 4.73 -0.75
C GLY A 420 -13.92 4.65 0.57
N ARG A 421 -15.05 5.37 0.63
CA ARG A 421 -15.95 5.38 1.78
C ARG A 421 -17.28 4.75 1.41
N THR A 422 -17.84 3.95 2.32
CA THR A 422 -19.18 3.42 2.22
C THR A 422 -20.20 4.57 2.31
N PRO A 423 -21.05 4.80 1.30
CA PRO A 423 -22.06 5.85 1.37
C PRO A 423 -23.12 5.57 2.43
N GLY A 424 -23.41 6.56 3.29
CA GLY A 424 -24.45 6.45 4.31
C GLY A 424 -25.87 6.47 3.76
N ASN A 425 -26.09 7.20 2.66
CA ASN A 425 -27.35 7.29 1.92
C ASN A 425 -27.47 6.18 0.86
N PHE A 426 -28.29 6.40 -0.18
CA PHE A 426 -28.54 5.48 -1.28
C PHE A 426 -27.88 5.94 -2.59
N SER A 427 -26.84 6.78 -2.51
CA SER A 427 -26.16 7.31 -3.70
C SER A 427 -25.47 6.25 -4.54
N ASP A 428 -25.18 5.08 -3.97
CA ASP A 428 -24.63 3.88 -4.60
C ASP A 428 -25.67 2.78 -4.85
N ALA A 429 -26.97 3.06 -4.66
CA ALA A 429 -28.03 2.13 -4.98
C ALA A 429 -27.91 1.66 -6.43
N ALA A 430 -28.07 0.36 -6.66
CA ALA A 430 -27.90 -0.29 -7.95
C ALA A 430 -28.61 -1.65 -8.00
N ILE A 431 -28.92 -2.09 -9.21
CA ILE A 431 -29.53 -3.39 -9.51
C ILE A 431 -28.65 -4.09 -10.54
N ALA A 432 -28.23 -5.32 -10.25
CA ALA A 432 -27.55 -6.20 -11.19
C ALA A 432 -28.57 -7.13 -11.86
N PHE A 433 -28.57 -7.20 -13.18
CA PHE A 433 -29.45 -8.04 -13.99
C PHE A 433 -28.71 -9.23 -14.57
N TYR A 434 -29.41 -10.36 -14.74
CA TYR A 434 -28.81 -11.63 -15.15
C TYR A 434 -29.63 -12.30 -16.26
N GLU A 435 -28.95 -13.00 -17.16
CA GLU A 435 -29.53 -13.70 -18.32
C GLU A 435 -30.30 -14.98 -17.95
N GLY A 436 -30.16 -15.42 -16.71
CA GLY A 436 -30.67 -16.67 -16.17
C GLY A 436 -31.72 -16.46 -15.09
N ASN A 437 -32.51 -17.48 -14.79
CA ASN A 437 -33.42 -17.42 -13.63
C ASN A 437 -32.62 -17.71 -12.36
N ASN A 438 -33.04 -17.17 -11.22
CA ASN A 438 -32.32 -17.36 -9.95
C ASN A 438 -30.82 -16.98 -10.00
N LEU A 439 -30.43 -16.08 -10.91
CA LEU A 439 -29.04 -15.66 -11.12
C LEU A 439 -28.12 -16.82 -11.58
N ASP A 440 -28.67 -17.83 -12.28
CA ASP A 440 -27.94 -19.05 -12.67
C ASP A 440 -27.08 -18.93 -13.95
N LYS A 441 -27.13 -17.79 -14.64
CA LYS A 441 -26.28 -17.46 -15.79
C LYS A 441 -25.46 -16.18 -15.56
N ASN A 442 -24.89 -15.65 -16.62
CA ASN A 442 -24.01 -14.49 -16.62
C ASN A 442 -24.73 -13.21 -16.20
N LEU A 443 -23.93 -12.26 -15.73
CA LEU A 443 -24.36 -10.89 -15.54
C LEU A 443 -24.66 -10.28 -16.91
N ASP A 444 -25.81 -9.66 -17.04
CA ASP A 444 -26.14 -8.85 -18.22
C ASP A 444 -25.62 -7.42 -18.03
N CYS A 445 -26.04 -6.75 -16.95
CA CYS A 445 -25.59 -5.40 -16.64
C CYS A 445 -25.86 -5.00 -15.20
N THR A 446 -25.21 -3.92 -14.74
CA THR A 446 -25.55 -3.24 -13.48
C THR A 446 -26.08 -1.84 -13.76
N VAL A 447 -27.32 -1.57 -13.36
CA VAL A 447 -27.98 -0.27 -13.55
C VAL A 447 -28.03 0.51 -12.23
N PRO A 448 -27.67 1.81 -12.21
CA PRO A 448 -27.84 2.67 -11.04
C PRO A 448 -29.30 2.73 -10.60
N PHE A 449 -29.57 2.67 -9.32
CA PHE A 449 -30.92 2.78 -8.75
C PHE A 449 -31.02 3.92 -7.71
N ASN A 450 -30.09 4.87 -7.82
CA ASN A 450 -29.99 6.05 -6.96
C ASN A 450 -30.81 7.24 -7.47
N ARG A 451 -31.44 7.16 -8.64
CA ARG A 451 -32.20 8.26 -9.25
C ARG A 451 -33.29 7.77 -10.18
N ALA A 452 -34.22 8.66 -10.52
CA ALA A 452 -35.20 8.41 -11.58
C ALA A 452 -34.55 8.49 -12.97
N HIS A 453 -34.70 7.45 -13.78
CA HIS A 453 -34.23 7.40 -15.17
C HIS A 453 -34.84 6.19 -15.90
N ASN A 454 -34.69 6.17 -17.22
CA ASN A 454 -35.15 5.08 -18.07
C ASN A 454 -33.96 4.45 -18.79
N VAL A 455 -34.06 3.16 -19.08
CA VAL A 455 -33.04 2.40 -19.83
C VAL A 455 -33.71 1.70 -21.00
N LYS A 456 -33.25 1.99 -22.21
CA LYS A 456 -33.55 1.19 -23.41
C LYS A 456 -32.49 0.11 -23.52
N MET A 457 -32.83 -1.16 -23.38
CA MET A 457 -31.82 -2.22 -23.32
C MET A 457 -30.99 -2.25 -24.60
N LYS A 458 -31.61 -2.11 -25.78
CA LYS A 458 -30.87 -2.03 -27.05
C LYS A 458 -29.90 -0.83 -27.20
N ASN A 459 -30.04 0.24 -26.40
CA ASN A 459 -29.19 1.43 -26.52
C ASN A 459 -29.03 2.12 -25.16
N ASN A 460 -28.00 1.72 -24.42
CA ASN A 460 -27.69 2.25 -23.10
C ASN A 460 -26.18 2.26 -22.85
N SER A 461 -25.74 2.98 -21.81
CA SER A 461 -24.34 3.10 -21.40
C SER A 461 -23.97 2.17 -20.24
N PHE A 462 -24.81 1.19 -19.92
CA PHE A 462 -24.64 0.28 -18.79
C PHE A 462 -24.35 -1.17 -19.22
N GLY A 463 -24.30 -1.41 -20.54
CA GLY A 463 -24.03 -2.73 -21.13
C GLY A 463 -25.23 -3.67 -21.20
N CYS A 464 -26.44 -3.24 -20.81
CA CYS A 464 -27.59 -4.14 -20.80
C CYS A 464 -27.93 -4.65 -22.20
N SER A 465 -28.28 -5.93 -22.31
CA SER A 465 -28.65 -6.56 -23.58
C SER A 465 -30.16 -6.60 -23.77
N ASN A 466 -30.59 -6.48 -25.02
CA ASN A 466 -32.01 -6.59 -25.36
C ASN A 466 -32.46 -8.05 -25.30
N ASP A 467 -33.58 -8.32 -24.64
CA ASP A 467 -34.21 -9.64 -24.58
C ASP A 467 -33.39 -10.74 -23.88
N GLU A 468 -32.41 -10.39 -23.04
CA GLU A 468 -31.62 -11.39 -22.29
C GLU A 468 -32.03 -11.49 -20.81
N ILE A 469 -32.40 -10.37 -20.18
CA ILE A 469 -32.65 -10.30 -18.73
C ILE A 469 -33.77 -11.24 -18.28
N ARG A 470 -33.52 -12.02 -17.22
CA ARG A 470 -34.49 -12.94 -16.61
C ARG A 470 -34.62 -12.79 -15.09
N SER A 471 -33.54 -12.39 -14.41
CA SER A 471 -33.55 -12.20 -12.96
C SER A 471 -32.72 -10.99 -12.57
N ALA A 472 -32.80 -10.61 -11.29
CA ALA A 472 -32.01 -9.50 -10.77
C ALA A 472 -31.57 -9.70 -9.32
N ARG A 473 -30.52 -8.97 -8.96
CA ARG A 473 -30.11 -8.73 -7.58
C ARG A 473 -30.16 -7.24 -7.30
N ILE A 474 -31.04 -6.84 -6.40
CA ILE A 474 -31.08 -5.47 -5.87
C ILE A 474 -29.93 -5.37 -4.87
N LEU A 475 -28.86 -4.66 -5.24
CA LEU A 475 -27.66 -4.56 -4.39
C LEU A 475 -27.91 -3.65 -3.19
N LYS A 476 -28.61 -2.53 -3.43
CA LYS A 476 -28.99 -1.55 -2.43
C LYS A 476 -30.13 -0.68 -2.97
N ALA A 477 -31.12 -0.36 -2.14
CA ALA A 477 -32.29 0.43 -2.53
C ALA A 477 -32.97 1.07 -1.32
N GLY A 478 -33.55 2.26 -1.48
CA GLY A 478 -34.35 2.91 -0.43
C GLY A 478 -35.81 2.45 -0.44
N ALA A 479 -36.46 2.39 0.72
CA ALA A 479 -37.89 2.10 0.82
C ALA A 479 -38.74 3.07 -0.02
N GLY A 480 -39.79 2.55 -0.65
CA GLY A 480 -40.72 3.30 -1.51
C GLY A 480 -40.21 3.56 -2.93
N THR A 481 -38.98 3.14 -3.25
CA THR A 481 -38.49 3.14 -4.64
C THR A 481 -39.13 2.01 -5.43
N SER A 482 -39.12 2.12 -6.76
CA SER A 482 -39.67 1.07 -7.62
C SER A 482 -38.97 1.03 -8.97
N PHE A 483 -38.98 -0.12 -9.63
CA PHE A 483 -38.63 -0.20 -11.05
C PHE A 483 -39.66 -1.02 -11.81
N THR A 484 -39.78 -0.77 -13.11
CA THR A 484 -40.71 -1.46 -14.00
C THR A 484 -39.94 -1.91 -15.23
N LEU A 485 -39.99 -3.21 -15.52
CA LEU A 485 -39.40 -3.79 -16.72
C LEU A 485 -40.52 -4.16 -17.68
N VAL A 486 -40.30 -3.97 -18.98
CA VAL A 486 -41.31 -4.23 -20.00
C VAL A 486 -40.71 -4.89 -21.23
N GLY A 487 -41.56 -5.66 -21.93
CA GLY A 487 -41.14 -6.37 -23.12
C GLY A 487 -40.94 -5.48 -24.35
N HIS A 488 -41.67 -4.37 -24.43
CA HIS A 488 -41.70 -3.57 -25.65
C HIS A 488 -40.51 -2.59 -25.74
N PRO A 489 -39.82 -2.47 -26.90
CA PRO A 489 -38.61 -1.65 -27.05
C PRO A 489 -38.81 -0.14 -26.89
N TYR A 490 -40.05 0.34 -27.00
CA TYR A 490 -40.40 1.75 -26.77
C TYR A 490 -41.01 2.02 -25.39
N GLY A 491 -41.08 1.00 -24.54
CA GLY A 491 -41.48 1.17 -23.15
C GLY A 491 -42.98 1.08 -22.87
N ASP A 492 -43.83 0.75 -23.86
CA ASP A 492 -45.25 0.48 -23.59
C ASP A 492 -45.48 -0.93 -23.01
N PHE A 493 -46.71 -1.17 -22.58
CA PHE A 493 -47.08 -2.37 -21.81
C PHE A 493 -47.75 -3.45 -22.66
N SER A 494 -47.78 -3.31 -24.00
CA SER A 494 -48.42 -4.28 -24.89
C SER A 494 -47.76 -5.66 -24.84
N GLN A 495 -46.44 -5.69 -24.60
CA GLN A 495 -45.66 -6.91 -24.43
C GLN A 495 -45.39 -7.24 -22.96
N GLY A 496 -46.19 -6.68 -22.05
CA GLY A 496 -46.16 -7.04 -20.65
C GLY A 496 -45.23 -6.21 -19.82
N ARG A 497 -45.47 -6.25 -18.51
CA ARG A 497 -44.68 -5.53 -17.53
C ARG A 497 -44.55 -6.29 -16.23
N THR A 498 -43.45 -6.05 -15.55
CA THR A 498 -43.28 -6.43 -14.15
C THR A 498 -42.85 -5.21 -13.36
N ILE A 499 -43.62 -4.89 -12.33
CA ILE A 499 -43.34 -3.79 -11.40
C ILE A 499 -42.75 -4.40 -10.13
N VAL A 500 -41.60 -3.88 -9.71
CA VAL A 500 -40.97 -4.25 -8.44
C VAL A 500 -40.97 -3.02 -7.54
N THR A 501 -41.68 -3.11 -6.43
CA THR A 501 -41.76 -2.06 -5.40
C THR A 501 -40.94 -2.46 -4.19
N ILE A 502 -40.05 -1.56 -3.74
CA ILE A 502 -39.20 -1.76 -2.57
C ILE A 502 -39.97 -1.37 -1.31
N LYS A 503 -40.21 -2.34 -0.42
CA LYS A 503 -41.04 -2.15 0.78
C LYS A 503 -40.25 -1.63 1.98
N ARG A 504 -38.96 -1.92 2.06
CA ARG A 504 -38.05 -1.44 3.11
C ARG A 504 -36.66 -1.16 2.56
N ASP A 505 -35.84 -0.45 3.33
CA ASP A 505 -34.47 -0.17 2.98
C ASP A 505 -33.68 -1.47 2.77
N ILE A 506 -33.18 -1.67 1.55
CA ILE A 506 -32.34 -2.79 1.16
C ILE A 506 -30.89 -2.37 1.37
N ARG A 507 -30.28 -2.90 2.44
CA ARG A 507 -28.86 -2.73 2.78
C ARG A 507 -28.06 -4.03 2.62
N TRP A 508 -28.75 -5.15 2.42
CA TRP A 508 -28.21 -6.46 2.07
C TRP A 508 -28.91 -6.94 0.80
N PRO A 509 -28.21 -7.56 -0.17
CA PRO A 509 -28.80 -7.83 -1.48
C PRO A 509 -30.05 -8.71 -1.43
N VAL A 510 -31.03 -8.35 -2.25
CA VAL A 510 -32.27 -9.13 -2.44
C VAL A 510 -32.33 -9.65 -3.87
N THR A 511 -32.60 -10.95 -4.00
CA THR A 511 -32.76 -11.61 -5.31
C THR A 511 -34.20 -11.54 -5.76
N ILE A 512 -34.40 -11.12 -7.01
CA ILE A 512 -35.61 -11.31 -7.79
C ILE A 512 -35.36 -12.52 -8.69
N PRO A 513 -35.96 -13.70 -8.41
CA PRO A 513 -35.59 -14.95 -9.08
C PRO A 513 -36.06 -15.01 -10.55
N SER A 514 -37.15 -14.32 -10.87
CA SER A 514 -37.76 -14.22 -12.20
C SER A 514 -38.68 -13.01 -12.22
N PHE A 515 -38.96 -12.46 -13.41
CA PHE A 515 -39.95 -11.41 -13.63
C PHE A 515 -41.29 -11.94 -14.12
N ASN A 516 -41.48 -13.25 -14.25
CA ASN A 516 -42.71 -13.85 -14.78
C ASN A 516 -43.80 -14.10 -13.74
N ALA A 517 -43.50 -13.98 -12.44
CA ALA A 517 -44.43 -14.31 -11.37
C ALA A 517 -44.60 -13.14 -10.39
N SER A 518 -45.85 -12.92 -9.96
CA SER A 518 -46.16 -11.99 -8.88
C SER A 518 -45.94 -12.65 -7.53
N TYR A 519 -45.26 -11.96 -6.63
CA TYR A 519 -45.07 -12.39 -5.25
C TYR A 519 -44.78 -11.19 -4.37
N GLU A 520 -44.92 -11.38 -3.06
CA GLU A 520 -44.64 -10.34 -2.09
C GLU A 520 -43.97 -10.95 -0.87
N ASN A 521 -42.94 -10.28 -0.37
CA ASN A 521 -42.28 -10.62 0.89
C ASN A 521 -42.07 -9.34 1.73
N SER A 522 -41.19 -9.40 2.73
CA SER A 522 -40.89 -8.24 3.58
C SER A 522 -40.04 -7.17 2.87
N ASP A 523 -39.31 -7.56 1.82
CA ASP A 523 -38.38 -6.70 1.08
C ASP A 523 -39.03 -6.01 -0.11
N VAL A 524 -39.79 -6.78 -0.89
CA VAL A 524 -40.30 -6.36 -2.19
C VAL A 524 -41.72 -6.86 -2.44
N LYS A 525 -42.43 -6.12 -3.29
CA LYS A 525 -43.65 -6.56 -3.97
C LYS A 525 -43.37 -6.62 -5.46
N VAL A 526 -43.56 -7.78 -6.08
CA VAL A 526 -43.38 -8.02 -7.51
C VAL A 526 -44.74 -8.28 -8.13
N GLU A 527 -45.08 -7.51 -9.16
CA GLU A 527 -46.37 -7.54 -9.85
C GLU A 527 -46.13 -7.72 -11.35
N ALA A 528 -46.26 -8.97 -11.83
CA ALA A 528 -46.11 -9.35 -13.22
C ALA A 528 -47.49 -9.39 -13.91
N SER A 529 -47.59 -8.79 -15.10
CA SER A 529 -48.82 -8.84 -15.91
C SER A 529 -48.86 -10.03 -16.87
N GLN A 530 -47.71 -10.37 -17.44
CA GLN A 530 -47.48 -11.51 -18.32
C GLN A 530 -45.98 -11.83 -18.36
N SER A 531 -45.61 -12.94 -19.00
CA SER A 531 -44.23 -13.37 -19.07
C SER A 531 -43.36 -12.42 -19.91
N ILE A 532 -42.28 -11.92 -19.30
CA ILE A 532 -41.29 -11.04 -19.93
C ILE A 532 -39.84 -11.49 -19.75
N ASP A 533 -39.55 -12.58 -19.02
CA ASP A 533 -38.19 -13.12 -18.90
C ASP A 533 -37.60 -13.41 -20.30
N GLY A 534 -36.40 -12.90 -20.56
CA GLY A 534 -35.74 -13.03 -21.87
C GLY A 534 -36.47 -12.29 -22.99
N LYS A 535 -37.23 -11.24 -22.64
CA LYS A 535 -37.90 -10.32 -23.58
C LYS A 535 -37.79 -8.87 -23.13
N ILE A 536 -37.05 -8.59 -22.07
CA ILE A 536 -37.00 -7.25 -21.48
C ILE A 536 -36.22 -6.34 -22.43
N SER A 537 -36.91 -5.32 -22.94
CA SER A 537 -36.34 -4.34 -23.87
C SER A 537 -36.30 -2.92 -23.29
N PHE A 538 -37.03 -2.65 -22.19
CA PHE A 538 -37.06 -1.32 -21.58
C PHE A 538 -37.28 -1.38 -20.06
N GLY A 539 -36.63 -0.48 -19.31
CA GLY A 539 -36.76 -0.32 -17.87
C GLY A 539 -37.05 1.12 -17.43
N TYR A 540 -38.00 1.29 -16.53
CA TYR A 540 -38.27 2.54 -15.81
C TYR A 540 -37.79 2.40 -14.37
N PHE A 541 -36.88 3.25 -13.94
CA PHE A 541 -36.30 3.20 -12.60
C PHE A 541 -36.69 4.45 -11.84
N LYS A 542 -37.31 4.29 -10.67
CA LYS A 542 -37.68 5.36 -9.74
C LYS A 542 -36.87 5.18 -8.45
N GLY A 543 -35.58 5.47 -8.55
CA GLY A 543 -34.62 5.40 -7.44
C GLY A 543 -34.67 6.59 -6.49
N LYS A 544 -33.94 6.48 -5.38
CA LYS A 544 -33.79 7.52 -4.34
C LYS A 544 -32.30 7.72 -4.03
N GLN A 545 -31.87 8.97 -3.86
CA GLN A 545 -30.49 9.32 -3.48
C GLN A 545 -30.21 9.11 -1.99
#